data_AF-W7WWF5-F1
#
_entry.id   AF-W7WWF5-F1
#
_cell.length_a   1.000
_cell.length_b   1.000
_cell.length_c   1.000
_cell.angle_alpha   90.00
_cell.angle_beta   90.00
_cell.angle_gamma   90.00
#
_symmetry.space_group_name_H-M   'P 1'
#
loop_
_entity.id
_entity.type
_entity.pdbx_description
1 polymer ?
#
loop_
_entity_poly.entity_id
_entity_poly.type
_entity_poly.pdbx_seq_one_letter_code
_entity_poly.pdbx_strand_id
1 'polypeptide(L)'
;MNHTIARLLGAAALLLALATAHAADTTVYMKPGGNDQASGKSEAEAVGTLQMAVKRVLALPVDGGGSRKVMILPGTYLAQTVVVADLPDDKPLILTGSTGAGQRPVFDGNGKGRAWLQLDSATGKTTRLTIEGIEVANYVTAISLNGNRQAQGNFNAENVIHKNLFRDIGQIAFLRASRRRQRCAWSTRATTASPRTAS
;
A
#
# COMPACT_ATOMS: atom_id res chain seq x y z
N MET A 1 -59.04 -2.63 -54.26
CA MET A 1 -58.99 -3.72 -53.27
C MET A 1 -57.51 -4.05 -53.09
N ASN A 2 -56.71 -3.28 -52.35
CA ASN A 2 -56.67 -3.03 -50.90
C ASN A 2 -56.15 -4.22 -50.06
N HIS A 3 -54.95 -4.01 -49.46
CA HIS A 3 -54.28 -4.83 -48.44
C HIS A 3 -53.79 -6.22 -48.95
N THR A 4 -52.70 -6.85 -48.52
CA THR A 4 -51.70 -6.65 -47.43
C THR A 4 -50.42 -7.41 -47.90
N ILE A 5 -49.17 -7.28 -47.42
CA ILE A 5 -48.54 -6.75 -46.18
C ILE A 5 -47.21 -6.05 -46.55
N ALA A 6 -46.82 -4.99 -45.83
CA ALA A 6 -45.43 -4.50 -45.78
C ALA A 6 -44.75 -4.97 -44.48
N ARG A 7 -43.58 -5.64 -44.57
CA ARG A 7 -42.63 -5.88 -43.45
C ARG A 7 -41.39 -6.66 -43.93
N LEU A 8 -40.35 -5.94 -44.35
CA LEU A 8 -38.98 -6.46 -44.50
C LEU A 8 -37.94 -5.32 -44.33
N LEU A 9 -38.17 -4.51 -43.28
CA LEU A 9 -37.27 -3.49 -42.75
C LEU A 9 -36.99 -3.87 -41.30
N GLY A 10 -35.80 -4.39 -41.02
CA GLY A 10 -35.47 -4.92 -39.69
C GLY A 10 -34.24 -5.84 -39.59
N ALA A 11 -33.32 -5.78 -40.57
CA ALA A 11 -32.07 -6.55 -40.56
C ALA A 11 -30.85 -5.70 -40.14
N ALA A 12 -31.06 -4.70 -39.29
CA ALA A 12 -30.03 -3.76 -38.84
C ALA A 12 -30.02 -3.63 -37.31
N ALA A 13 -28.83 -3.69 -36.73
CA ALA A 13 -28.51 -3.28 -35.36
C ALA A 13 -29.24 -4.01 -34.20
N LEU A 14 -29.18 -5.35 -34.19
CA LEU A 14 -28.98 -6.05 -32.91
C LEU A 14 -27.55 -6.63 -32.85
N LEU A 15 -26.57 -5.75 -33.00
CA LEU A 15 -25.25 -6.02 -32.44
C LEU A 15 -25.46 -6.18 -30.93
N LEU A 16 -25.36 -7.42 -30.44
CA LEU A 16 -25.12 -7.67 -29.03
C LEU A 16 -23.73 -7.15 -28.70
N ALA A 17 -23.64 -5.84 -28.45
CA ALA A 17 -22.56 -5.25 -27.68
C ALA A 17 -22.71 -5.75 -26.23
N LEU A 18 -22.33 -7.02 -25.99
CA LEU A 18 -21.88 -7.46 -24.69
C LEU A 18 -20.61 -6.66 -24.38
N ALA A 19 -20.79 -5.45 -23.88
CA ALA A 19 -19.75 -4.73 -23.17
C ALA A 19 -19.39 -5.62 -21.97
N THR A 20 -18.34 -6.41 -22.12
CA THR A 20 -17.74 -7.14 -21.02
C THR A 20 -17.25 -6.10 -20.04
N ALA A 21 -18.03 -5.90 -18.97
CA ALA A 21 -17.70 -4.98 -17.89
C ALA A 21 -16.38 -5.46 -17.28
N HIS A 22 -15.28 -4.86 -17.72
CA HIS A 22 -13.96 -5.22 -17.25
C HIS A 22 -13.87 -4.82 -15.77
N ALA A 23 -13.48 -5.79 -14.95
CA ALA A 23 -13.09 -5.59 -13.58
C ALA A 23 -12.07 -4.44 -13.49
N ALA A 24 -12.49 -3.29 -12.94
CA ALA A 24 -11.66 -2.10 -12.85
C ALA A 24 -11.03 -2.01 -11.45
N ASP A 25 -9.70 -1.87 -11.41
CA ASP A 25 -8.98 -1.60 -10.16
C ASP A 25 -9.30 -0.19 -9.66
N THR A 26 -9.67 -0.09 -8.39
CA THR A 26 -9.85 1.20 -7.72
C THR A 26 -8.55 1.58 -7.03
N THR A 27 -7.92 2.66 -7.48
CA THR A 27 -6.56 3.05 -7.06
C THR A 27 -6.53 4.28 -6.16
N VAL A 28 -5.72 4.23 -5.09
CA VAL A 28 -5.32 5.37 -4.27
C VAL A 28 -3.80 5.55 -4.33
N TYR A 29 -3.35 6.77 -4.62
CA TYR A 29 -1.95 7.15 -4.72
C TYR A 29 -1.41 7.72 -3.40
N MET A 30 -0.18 7.36 -3.05
CA MET A 30 0.57 7.96 -1.94
C MET A 30 2.00 8.33 -2.33
N LYS A 31 2.55 9.38 -1.72
CA LYS A 31 3.91 9.89 -1.97
C LYS A 31 4.57 10.42 -0.69
N PRO A 32 5.91 10.46 -0.59
CA PRO A 32 6.57 11.13 0.52
C PRO A 32 6.17 12.61 0.58
N GLY A 33 5.77 13.10 1.76
CA GLY A 33 5.27 14.47 1.90
C GLY A 33 3.90 14.74 1.26
N GLY A 34 3.16 13.71 0.83
CA GLY A 34 1.76 13.84 0.41
C GLY A 34 0.84 14.32 1.54
N ASN A 35 -0.36 14.75 1.17
CA ASN A 35 -1.32 15.32 2.13
C ASN A 35 -2.44 14.32 2.45
N ASP A 36 -2.53 13.90 3.71
CA ASP A 36 -3.57 12.97 4.17
C ASP A 36 -5.01 13.54 4.13
N GLN A 37 -5.18 14.83 3.81
CA GLN A 37 -6.46 15.48 3.48
C GLN A 37 -6.75 15.61 1.98
N ALA A 38 -5.83 15.24 1.07
CA ALA A 38 -6.06 15.31 -0.38
C ALA A 38 -7.14 14.32 -0.87
N SER A 39 -7.28 14.03 -2.17
CA SER A 39 -8.24 13.01 -2.66
C SER A 39 -7.63 11.59 -2.72
N GLY A 40 -6.33 11.48 -2.96
CA GLY A 40 -5.65 10.22 -3.26
C GLY A 40 -5.95 9.65 -4.66
N LYS A 41 -6.76 10.31 -5.50
CA LYS A 41 -7.20 9.77 -6.82
C LYS A 41 -6.15 9.94 -7.94
N SER A 42 -5.09 10.69 -7.70
CA SER A 42 -4.01 10.96 -8.66
C SER A 42 -2.68 11.18 -7.94
N GLU A 43 -1.57 11.14 -8.68
CA GLU A 43 -0.23 11.45 -8.14
C GLU A 43 -0.11 12.89 -7.62
N ALA A 44 -0.82 13.84 -8.23
CA ALA A 44 -0.90 15.22 -7.77
C ALA A 44 -1.55 15.29 -6.37
N GLU A 45 -2.68 14.61 -6.21
CA GLU A 45 -3.50 14.55 -4.99
C GLU A 45 -3.12 13.41 -4.04
N ALA A 46 -1.91 12.86 -4.14
CA ALA A 46 -1.47 11.70 -3.38
C ALA A 46 -1.38 11.98 -1.86
N VAL A 47 -1.77 10.98 -1.06
CA VAL A 47 -1.71 11.04 0.41
C VAL A 47 -0.30 10.81 0.95
N GLY A 48 -0.05 11.16 2.21
CA GLY A 48 1.28 11.07 2.84
C GLY A 48 1.53 9.76 3.58
N THR A 49 0.49 9.11 4.11
CA THR A 49 0.63 7.88 4.92
C THR A 49 -0.05 6.65 4.33
N LEU A 50 0.58 5.49 4.54
CA LEU A 50 0.03 4.20 4.13
C LEU A 50 -1.29 3.88 4.85
N GLN A 51 -1.41 4.25 6.13
CA GLN A 51 -2.66 4.08 6.88
C GLN A 51 -3.82 4.86 6.25
N MET A 52 -3.56 6.09 5.79
CA MET A 52 -4.58 6.89 5.11
C MET A 52 -4.89 6.33 3.72
N ALA A 53 -3.89 5.88 2.97
CA ALA A 53 -4.07 5.26 1.65
C ALA A 53 -4.95 4.00 1.73
N VAL A 54 -4.64 3.10 2.67
CA VAL A 54 -5.44 1.90 2.92
C VAL A 54 -6.86 2.25 3.36
N LYS A 55 -7.02 3.16 4.35
CA LYS A 55 -8.35 3.60 4.81
C LYS A 55 -9.23 4.08 3.65
N ARG A 56 -8.65 4.83 2.70
CA ARG A 56 -9.36 5.38 1.55
C ARG A 56 -9.71 4.31 0.53
N VAL A 57 -8.76 3.46 0.15
CA VAL A 57 -9.01 2.44 -0.88
C VAL A 57 -10.00 1.38 -0.41
N LEU A 58 -10.08 1.11 0.91
CA LEU A 58 -11.12 0.25 1.51
C LEU A 58 -12.51 0.90 1.56
N ALA A 59 -12.60 2.23 1.52
CA ALA A 59 -13.87 2.98 1.59
C ALA A 59 -14.53 3.24 0.22
N LEU A 60 -13.82 2.99 -0.89
CA LEU A 60 -14.35 3.16 -2.24
C LEU A 60 -15.12 1.90 -2.70
N PRO A 61 -16.08 2.00 -3.63
CA PRO A 61 -16.67 0.82 -4.28
C PRO A 61 -15.63 0.12 -5.16
N VAL A 62 -15.85 -1.17 -5.45
CA VAL A 62 -15.06 -1.95 -6.41
C VAL A 62 -16.02 -2.81 -7.24
N ASP A 63 -16.06 -2.55 -8.53
CA ASP A 63 -17.01 -3.19 -9.44
C ASP A 63 -16.52 -4.55 -9.94
N GLY A 64 -17.44 -5.51 -10.06
CA GLY A 64 -17.18 -6.84 -10.60
C GLY A 64 -16.04 -7.57 -9.89
N GLY A 65 -15.06 -8.05 -10.66
CA GLY A 65 -13.86 -8.74 -10.17
C GLY A 65 -12.67 -7.84 -9.88
N GLY A 66 -12.84 -6.52 -9.73
CA GLY A 66 -11.74 -5.56 -9.57
C GLY A 66 -11.00 -5.68 -8.23
N SER A 67 -9.84 -5.02 -8.12
CA SER A 67 -9.04 -4.96 -6.88
C SER A 67 -8.99 -3.56 -6.26
N ARG A 68 -8.65 -3.52 -4.97
CA ARG A 68 -8.33 -2.30 -4.21
C ARG A 68 -6.82 -2.07 -4.27
N LYS A 69 -6.35 -1.00 -4.90
CA LYS A 69 -4.93 -0.76 -5.15
C LYS A 69 -4.39 0.47 -4.44
N VAL A 70 -3.31 0.33 -3.69
CA VAL A 70 -2.48 1.46 -3.23
C VAL A 70 -1.27 1.55 -4.14
N MET A 71 -1.17 2.65 -4.89
CA MET A 71 0.00 2.99 -5.71
C MET A 71 0.97 3.82 -4.87
N ILE A 72 2.11 3.24 -4.54
CA ILE A 72 3.13 3.83 -3.67
C ILE A 72 4.20 4.46 -4.56
N LEU A 73 4.25 5.79 -4.64
CA LEU A 73 5.22 6.48 -5.48
C LEU A 73 6.65 6.42 -4.90
N PRO A 74 7.70 6.59 -5.72
CA PRO A 74 9.10 6.50 -5.28
C PRO A 74 9.48 7.46 -4.15
N GLY A 75 10.54 7.09 -3.44
CA GLY A 75 11.13 7.85 -2.32
C GLY A 75 10.93 7.19 -0.96
N THR A 76 11.24 7.93 0.11
CA THR A 76 11.38 7.36 1.47
C THR A 76 10.24 7.78 2.41
N TYR A 77 9.61 6.79 3.03
CA TYR A 77 8.53 6.93 4.01
C TYR A 77 9.08 6.61 5.41
N LEU A 78 9.22 7.64 6.24
CA LEU A 78 9.87 7.52 7.55
C LEU A 78 8.90 7.03 8.62
N ALA A 79 9.27 5.93 9.28
CA ALA A 79 8.68 5.42 10.52
C ALA A 79 7.14 5.24 10.49
N GLN A 80 6.59 4.85 9.33
CA GLN A 80 5.16 4.55 9.18
C GLN A 80 4.86 3.12 9.59
N THR A 81 3.78 2.93 10.34
CA THR A 81 3.16 1.62 10.59
C THR A 81 1.73 1.69 10.06
N VAL A 82 1.25 0.60 9.45
CA VAL A 82 -0.16 0.41 9.11
C VAL A 82 -0.73 -0.79 9.87
N VAL A 83 -1.93 -0.61 10.41
CA VAL A 83 -2.77 -1.70 10.92
C VAL A 83 -4.02 -1.77 10.04
N VAL A 84 -4.30 -2.96 9.51
CA VAL A 84 -5.49 -3.28 8.72
C VAL A 84 -6.35 -4.21 9.57
N ALA A 85 -7.44 -3.69 10.13
CA ALA A 85 -8.36 -4.42 10.99
C ALA A 85 -9.53 -4.93 10.17
N ASP A 86 -9.51 -6.24 9.89
CA ASP A 86 -10.33 -6.96 8.92
C ASP A 86 -10.32 -6.35 7.49
N LEU A 87 -10.87 -7.10 6.53
CA LEU A 87 -11.14 -6.61 5.18
C LEU A 87 -12.66 -6.62 4.93
N PRO A 88 -13.22 -5.56 4.31
CA PRO A 88 -14.66 -5.37 4.25
C PRO A 88 -15.35 -6.43 3.39
N ASP A 89 -14.68 -6.91 2.36
CA ASP A 89 -15.14 -7.84 1.34
C ASP A 89 -14.01 -8.82 0.95
N ASP A 90 -14.27 -9.67 -0.04
CA ASP A 90 -13.29 -10.62 -0.58
C ASP A 90 -12.45 -10.02 -1.74
N LYS A 91 -12.48 -8.70 -1.92
CA LYS A 91 -11.73 -8.01 -2.98
C LYS A 91 -10.24 -7.97 -2.63
N PRO A 92 -9.32 -8.27 -3.56
CA PRO A 92 -7.90 -8.18 -3.29
C PRO A 92 -7.47 -6.77 -2.86
N LEU A 93 -6.60 -6.69 -1.85
CA LEU A 93 -5.90 -5.45 -1.49
C LEU A 93 -4.47 -5.53 -1.99
N ILE A 94 -4.09 -4.65 -2.91
CA ILE A 94 -2.78 -4.63 -3.56
C ILE A 94 -2.01 -3.39 -3.11
N LEU A 95 -0.91 -3.59 -2.37
CA LEU A 95 0.06 -2.56 -2.04
C LEU A 95 1.25 -2.69 -2.99
N THR A 96 1.34 -1.80 -3.99
CA THR A 96 2.34 -1.91 -5.06
C THR A 96 3.21 -0.66 -5.16
N GLY A 97 4.52 -0.85 -5.27
CA GLY A 97 5.47 0.22 -5.54
C GLY A 97 5.51 0.59 -7.02
N SER A 98 5.32 1.88 -7.33
CA SER A 98 5.52 2.41 -8.68
C SER A 98 7.00 2.26 -9.07
N THR A 99 7.29 1.47 -10.10
CA THR A 99 8.64 1.24 -10.61
C THR A 99 9.08 2.31 -11.61
N GLY A 100 8.85 3.58 -11.28
CA GLY A 100 9.32 4.75 -12.05
C GLY A 100 10.79 5.08 -11.74
N ALA A 101 11.56 5.43 -12.78
CA ALA A 101 12.97 5.88 -12.68
C ALA A 101 13.94 4.94 -11.90
N GLY A 102 13.61 3.65 -11.78
CA GLY A 102 14.47 2.65 -11.14
C GLY A 102 14.56 2.74 -9.61
N GLN A 103 13.80 3.62 -8.95
CA GLN A 103 13.82 3.75 -7.49
C GLN A 103 12.59 3.12 -6.84
N ARG A 104 12.83 1.98 -6.19
CA ARG A 104 11.90 1.27 -5.32
C ARG A 104 11.47 2.18 -4.14
N PRO A 105 10.16 2.34 -3.83
CA PRO A 105 9.71 3.05 -2.64
C PRO A 105 10.24 2.39 -1.36
N VAL A 106 10.77 3.19 -0.42
CA VAL A 106 11.42 2.69 0.81
C VAL A 106 10.63 3.10 2.05
N PHE A 107 10.12 2.14 2.80
CA PHE A 107 9.68 2.36 4.18
C PHE A 107 10.87 2.17 5.11
N ASP A 108 11.38 3.24 5.73
CA ASP A 108 12.48 3.18 6.73
C ASP A 108 11.89 3.37 8.13
N GLY A 109 11.83 2.29 8.92
CA GLY A 109 11.31 2.27 10.29
C GLY A 109 12.13 3.07 11.29
N ASN A 110 13.33 3.52 10.90
CA ASN A 110 14.27 4.28 11.73
C ASN A 110 14.56 3.61 13.09
N GLY A 111 14.51 2.27 13.13
CA GLY A 111 14.70 1.45 14.33
C GLY A 111 13.61 1.60 15.40
N LYS A 112 12.38 2.01 15.03
CA LYS A 112 11.23 1.97 15.95
C LYS A 112 10.70 0.53 16.07
N GLY A 113 10.34 0.15 17.29
CA GLY A 113 10.07 -1.24 17.69
C GLY A 113 8.71 -1.82 17.30
N ARG A 114 8.19 -1.56 16.11
CA ARG A 114 6.87 -2.05 15.65
C ARG A 114 6.97 -2.80 14.32
N ALA A 115 5.88 -3.48 13.95
CA ALA A 115 5.68 -3.95 12.59
C ALA A 115 5.55 -2.75 11.62
N TRP A 116 5.99 -2.90 10.37
CA TRP A 116 5.63 -1.96 9.30
C TRP A 116 4.16 -2.17 8.89
N LEU A 117 3.77 -3.41 8.60
CA LEU A 117 2.39 -3.78 8.31
C LEU A 117 1.89 -4.86 9.30
N GLN A 118 0.69 -4.64 9.84
CA GLN A 118 -0.07 -5.64 10.57
C GLN A 118 -1.45 -5.79 9.91
N LEU A 119 -1.81 -7.02 9.56
CA LEU A 119 -3.16 -7.38 9.11
C LEU A 119 -3.78 -8.28 10.17
N ASP A 120 -4.89 -7.82 10.78
CA ASP A 120 -5.66 -8.56 11.77
C ASP A 120 -6.98 -9.01 11.14
N SER A 121 -7.05 -10.26 10.65
CA SER A 121 -8.29 -10.85 10.12
C SER A 121 -8.90 -11.80 11.15
N ALA A 122 -9.99 -11.37 11.80
CA ALA A 122 -10.72 -12.18 12.79
C ALA A 122 -12.03 -12.75 12.21
N THR A 123 -12.60 -12.04 11.23
CA THR A 123 -13.91 -12.34 10.61
C THR A 123 -13.92 -13.57 9.70
N GLY A 124 -12.75 -14.12 9.37
CA GLY A 124 -12.62 -15.34 8.60
C GLY A 124 -12.87 -15.23 7.10
N LYS A 125 -12.69 -14.04 6.55
CA LYS A 125 -12.62 -13.84 5.10
C LYS A 125 -11.20 -14.12 4.61
N THR A 126 -11.09 -14.75 3.44
CA THR A 126 -9.84 -14.82 2.67
C THR A 126 -9.32 -13.40 2.44
N THR A 127 -8.05 -13.17 2.79
CA THR A 127 -7.52 -11.81 2.91
C THR A 127 -6.92 -11.25 1.63
N ARG A 128 -6.41 -12.10 0.72
CA ARG A 128 -5.96 -11.69 -0.63
C ARG A 128 -5.08 -10.43 -0.65
N LEU A 129 -4.21 -10.28 0.34
CA LEU A 129 -3.29 -9.15 0.44
C LEU A 129 -2.08 -9.40 -0.45
N THR A 130 -1.91 -8.57 -1.48
CA THR A 130 -0.70 -8.52 -2.30
C THR A 130 0.19 -7.38 -1.85
N ILE A 131 1.48 -7.66 -1.64
CA ILE A 131 2.52 -6.65 -1.37
C ILE A 131 3.65 -6.87 -2.37
N GLU A 132 3.95 -5.86 -3.18
CA GLU A 132 5.03 -5.93 -4.17
C GLU A 132 5.76 -4.61 -4.43
N GLY A 133 6.95 -4.71 -5.03
CA GLY A 133 7.66 -3.56 -5.61
C GLY A 133 8.24 -2.57 -4.60
N ILE A 134 8.25 -2.88 -3.29
CA ILE A 134 8.70 -1.95 -2.23
C ILE A 134 9.94 -2.46 -1.47
N GLU A 135 10.61 -1.56 -0.76
CA GLU A 135 11.60 -1.87 0.26
C GLU A 135 11.01 -1.58 1.65
N VAL A 136 11.25 -2.50 2.58
CA VAL A 136 10.92 -2.32 4.01
C VAL A 136 12.22 -2.50 4.79
N ALA A 137 12.64 -1.46 5.50
CA ALA A 137 13.94 -1.38 6.14
C ALA A 137 13.89 -0.89 7.60
N ASN A 138 14.81 -1.38 8.44
CA ASN A 138 14.99 -0.92 9.83
C ASN A 138 13.71 -0.99 10.72
N TYR A 139 12.88 -2.02 10.54
CA TYR A 139 11.77 -2.37 11.45
C TYR A 139 12.13 -3.62 12.26
N VAL A 140 11.53 -3.80 13.43
CA VAL A 140 11.68 -5.06 14.19
C VAL A 140 10.94 -6.20 13.49
N THR A 141 9.76 -5.90 12.95
CA THR A 141 8.96 -6.84 12.16
C THR A 141 8.61 -6.17 10.83
N ALA A 142 8.80 -6.85 9.71
CA ALA A 142 8.34 -6.29 8.43
C ALA A 142 6.81 -6.40 8.33
N ILE A 143 6.28 -7.62 8.35
CA ILE A 143 4.87 -7.93 8.14
C ILE A 143 4.40 -8.88 9.25
N SER A 144 3.22 -8.61 9.84
CA SER A 144 2.49 -9.53 10.71
C SER A 144 1.15 -9.85 10.06
N LEU A 145 0.93 -11.13 9.72
CA LEU A 145 -0.36 -11.62 9.22
C LEU A 145 -1.02 -12.42 10.35
N ASN A 146 -2.01 -11.80 10.98
CA ASN A 146 -2.74 -12.37 12.09
C ASN A 146 -4.10 -12.90 11.56
N GLY A 147 -4.44 -14.11 11.98
CA GLY A 147 -5.66 -14.83 11.62
C GLY A 147 -6.14 -15.66 12.79
N ASN A 148 -7.38 -16.14 12.78
CA ASN A 148 -7.89 -16.99 13.85
C ASN A 148 -7.31 -18.41 13.75
N ARG A 149 -6.26 -18.69 14.54
CA ARG A 149 -5.56 -19.98 14.56
C ARG A 149 -6.40 -21.16 15.08
N GLN A 150 -7.55 -20.90 15.69
CA GLN A 150 -8.42 -21.93 16.28
C GLN A 150 -9.61 -22.31 15.37
N ALA A 151 -9.83 -21.61 14.26
CA ALA A 151 -10.91 -21.90 13.32
C ALA A 151 -10.36 -21.88 11.89
N GLN A 152 -10.26 -23.04 11.26
CA GLN A 152 -9.69 -23.20 9.91
C GLN A 152 -10.41 -22.38 8.83
N GLY A 153 -11.74 -22.28 8.92
CA GLY A 153 -12.54 -21.40 8.05
C GLY A 153 -12.20 -19.92 8.20
N ASN A 154 -11.46 -19.54 9.27
CA ASN A 154 -11.10 -18.16 9.58
C ASN A 154 -9.58 -17.89 9.47
N PHE A 155 -8.88 -18.68 8.66
CA PHE A 155 -7.46 -18.48 8.39
C PHE A 155 -7.21 -17.29 7.46
N ASN A 156 -6.07 -16.62 7.69
CA ASN A 156 -5.54 -15.57 6.83
C ASN A 156 -4.89 -16.24 5.60
N ALA A 157 -5.41 -15.97 4.39
CA ALA A 157 -5.20 -16.84 3.20
C ALA A 157 -5.12 -16.06 1.87
N GLU A 158 -4.56 -16.71 0.85
CA GLU A 158 -4.36 -16.20 -0.52
C GLU A 158 -3.52 -14.90 -0.62
N ASN A 159 -2.68 -14.62 0.38
CA ASN A 159 -1.79 -13.45 0.36
C ASN A 159 -0.54 -13.71 -0.51
N VAL A 160 -0.07 -12.68 -1.20
CA VAL A 160 1.10 -12.74 -2.10
C VAL A 160 2.13 -11.69 -1.70
N ILE A 161 3.33 -12.10 -1.32
CA ILE A 161 4.44 -11.20 -0.97
C ILE A 161 5.58 -11.49 -1.94
N HIS A 162 5.79 -10.62 -2.92
CA HIS A 162 6.73 -10.90 -4.02
C HIS A 162 7.47 -9.65 -4.50
N LYS A 163 8.62 -9.83 -5.16
CA LYS A 163 9.47 -8.74 -5.71
C LYS A 163 9.86 -7.65 -4.69
N ASN A 164 9.79 -7.93 -3.38
CA ASN A 164 10.11 -6.99 -2.29
C ASN A 164 11.58 -7.08 -1.85
N LEU A 165 12.06 -6.04 -1.18
CA LEU A 165 13.35 -6.04 -0.48
C LEU A 165 13.11 -5.81 1.02
N PHE A 166 13.52 -6.78 1.85
CA PHE A 166 13.48 -6.67 3.31
C PHE A 166 14.91 -6.52 3.82
N ARG A 167 15.22 -5.40 4.48
CA ARG A 167 16.61 -5.06 4.86
C ARG A 167 16.69 -4.63 6.33
N ASP A 168 17.71 -5.10 7.05
CA ASP A 168 17.92 -4.74 8.46
C ASP A 168 16.68 -4.95 9.35
N ILE A 169 15.93 -6.04 9.12
CA ILE A 169 14.75 -6.40 9.90
C ILE A 169 15.16 -7.16 11.19
N GLY A 170 14.42 -6.95 12.28
CA GLY A 170 14.67 -7.58 13.58
C GLY A 170 15.45 -6.69 14.54
N GLN A 171 16.09 -7.29 15.54
CA GLN A 171 16.81 -6.55 16.60
C GLN A 171 17.95 -5.65 16.07
N ILE A 172 18.50 -5.96 14.89
CA ILE A 172 19.52 -5.14 14.21
C ILE A 172 19.03 -3.70 13.92
N ALA A 173 17.72 -3.50 13.76
CA ALA A 173 17.11 -2.19 13.55
C ALA A 173 17.40 -1.23 14.72
N PHE A 174 17.37 -1.74 15.97
CA PHE A 174 17.71 -0.95 17.16
C PHE A 174 19.18 -0.49 17.16
N LEU A 175 20.09 -1.40 16.78
CA LEU A 175 21.53 -1.13 16.71
C LEU A 175 21.88 -0.08 15.64
N ARG A 176 21.19 -0.10 14.49
CA ARG A 176 21.40 0.92 13.45
C ARG A 176 20.87 2.29 13.86
N ALA A 177 19.72 2.35 14.54
CA ALA A 177 19.17 3.60 15.05
C ALA A 177 19.98 4.21 16.21
N SER A 178 20.63 3.40 17.06
CA SER A 178 21.56 3.93 18.08
C SER A 178 22.80 4.55 17.43
N ARG A 179 23.41 3.86 16.45
CA ARG A 179 24.60 4.34 15.72
C ARG A 179 24.33 5.61 14.89
N ARG A 180 23.16 5.75 14.23
CA ARG A 180 22.78 7.00 13.55
C ARG A 180 22.73 8.18 14.54
N ARG A 181 22.05 8.01 15.68
CA ARG A 181 21.93 9.04 16.73
C ARG A 181 23.27 9.45 17.32
N GLN A 182 24.17 8.50 17.58
CA GLN A 182 25.53 8.79 18.07
C GLN A 182 26.33 9.68 17.11
N ARG A 183 26.28 9.40 15.80
CA ARG A 183 26.99 10.22 14.79
C ARG A 183 26.47 11.66 14.73
N CYS A 184 25.15 11.85 14.75
CA CYS A 184 24.55 13.19 14.80
C CYS A 184 24.97 13.95 16.08
N ALA A 185 24.92 13.30 17.24
CA ALA A 185 25.29 13.90 18.53
C ALA A 185 26.78 14.21 18.69
N TRP A 186 27.66 13.60 17.87
CA TRP A 186 29.07 13.96 17.73
C TRP A 186 29.24 15.18 16.82
N SER A 187 28.58 15.20 15.66
CA SER A 187 28.60 16.34 14.74
C SER A 187 28.19 17.65 15.41
N THR A 188 27.07 17.69 16.15
CA THR A 188 26.62 18.90 16.83
C THR A 188 27.58 19.40 17.92
N ARG A 189 28.31 18.47 18.58
CA ARG A 189 29.31 18.81 19.61
C ARG A 189 30.60 19.36 19.01
N ALA A 190 31.02 18.84 17.86
CA ALA A 190 32.19 19.36 17.14
C ALA A 190 31.98 20.81 16.68
N THR A 191 30.75 21.20 16.30
CA THR A 191 30.43 22.57 15.86
C THR A 191 30.28 23.58 17.01
N THR A 192 29.96 23.14 18.23
CA THR A 192 29.87 24.02 19.41
C THR A 192 31.19 24.20 20.16
N ALA A 193 32.21 23.41 19.84
CA ALA A 193 33.58 23.62 20.31
C ALA A 193 34.27 24.74 19.50
N SER A 194 33.84 25.99 19.71
CA SER A 194 34.55 27.16 19.18
C SER A 194 35.99 27.20 19.71
N PRO A 195 37.01 27.48 18.87
CA PRO A 195 38.38 27.54 19.34
C PRO A 195 38.54 28.70 20.33
N ARG A 196 39.03 28.40 21.55
CA ARG A 196 39.57 29.44 22.42
C ARG A 196 40.84 29.99 21.78
N THR A 197 40.71 31.09 21.07
CA THR A 197 41.85 31.91 20.65
C THR A 197 42.58 32.46 21.86
N ALA A 198 43.87 32.16 21.92
CA ALA A 198 44.96 32.94 22.50
C ALA A 198 44.77 33.67 23.84
N SER A 199 45.67 33.37 24.78
CA SER A 199 46.70 34.32 25.25
C SER A 199 47.88 33.52 25.78
#